data_AF-A0A4V1UV69-F1
#
_entry.id   AF-A0A4V1UV69-F1
#
_cell.length_a   1.000
_cell.length_b   1.000
_cell.length_c   1.000
_cell.angle_alpha   90.00
_cell.angle_beta   90.00
_cell.angle_gamma   90.00
#
_symmetry.space_group_name_H-M   'P 1'
#
loop_
_entity.id
_entity.type
_entity.pdbx_description
1 polymer ?
#
loop_
_entity_poly.entity_id
_entity_poly.type
_entity_poly.pdbx_seq_one_letter_code
_entity_poly.pdbx_strand_id
1 'polypeptide(L)' 'MHATIHGERTLTELDFSRLAKLFGGQLPPHLAELLSGTEVVPSRDVSAK' A
#
# COMPACT_ATOMS: atom_id res chain seq x y z
N MET A 1 5.09 22.96 -14.52
CA MET A 1 5.46 21.98 -13.48
C MET A 1 4.54 20.78 -13.65
N HIS A 2 4.98 19.72 -14.34
CA HIS A 2 4.16 18.52 -14.54
C HIS A 2 3.96 17.86 -13.17
N ALA A 3 2.75 17.93 -12.61
CA ALA A 3 2.40 17.15 -11.44
C ALA A 3 2.26 15.70 -11.91
N THR A 4 3.24 14.87 -11.59
CA THR A 4 3.17 13.44 -11.89
C THR A 4 2.12 12.81 -10.98
N ILE A 5 0.92 12.57 -11.49
CA ILE A 5 -0.06 11.70 -10.82
C ILE A 5 0.40 10.27 -11.08
N HIS A 6 1.22 9.72 -10.17
CA HIS A 6 1.65 8.32 -10.16
C HIS A 6 0.52 7.43 -9.64
N GLY A 7 -0.53 7.27 -10.45
CA GLY A 7 -1.70 6.46 -10.15
C GLY A 7 -1.37 4.97 -10.14
N GLU A 8 -1.71 4.33 -9.03
CA GLU A 8 -1.77 2.88 -8.79
C GLU A 8 -0.43 2.13 -8.91
N ARG A 9 0.04 1.62 -7.76
CA ARG A 9 1.17 0.69 -7.65
C ARG A 9 0.67 -0.61 -7.05
N THR A 10 1.26 -1.73 -7.45
CA THR A 10 1.00 -3.02 -6.79
C THR A 10 1.33 -2.89 -5.31
N LEU A 11 0.39 -3.27 -4.46
CA LEU A 11 0.56 -3.21 -3.02
C LEU A 11 1.51 -4.31 -2.58
N THR A 12 2.66 -3.95 -2.05
CA THR A 12 3.63 -4.92 -1.53
C THR A 12 3.42 -5.19 -0.05
N GLU A 13 3.97 -6.30 0.45
CA GLU A 13 4.01 -6.60 1.89
C GLU A 13 4.66 -5.46 2.71
N LEU A 14 5.68 -4.79 2.16
CA LEU A 14 6.33 -3.65 2.78
C LEU A 14 5.39 -2.45 2.87
N ASP A 15 4.60 -2.21 1.83
CA ASP A 15 3.61 -1.14 1.81
C ASP A 15 2.48 -1.39 2.78
N PHE A 16 1.94 -2.61 2.79
CA PHE A 16 0.94 -3.04 3.75
C PHE A 16 1.44 -2.82 5.19
N SER A 17 2.67 -3.24 5.48
CA SER A 17 3.30 -3.06 6.79
C SER A 17 3.46 -1.59 7.19
N ARG A 18 3.74 -0.71 6.22
CA ARG A 18 3.84 0.75 6.44
C ARG A 18 2.46 1.37 6.65
N LEU A 19 1.47 0.98 5.86
CA LEU A 19 0.08 1.42 5.99
C LEU A 19 -0.52 1.02 7.33
N ALA A 20 -0.24 -0.19 7.82
CA ALA A 20 -0.67 -0.62 9.13
C ALA A 20 -0.10 0.20 10.29
N LYS A 21 1.08 0.82 10.09
CA LYS A 21 1.78 1.61 11.11
C LYS A 21 1.44 3.11 11.09
N LEU A 22 0.85 3.62 10.01
CA LEU A 22 0.62 5.06 9.80
C LEU A 22 -0.25 5.74 10.87
N PHE A 23 -1.15 4.98 11.50
CA PHE A 23 -2.12 5.49 12.47
C PHE A 23 -1.88 4.93 13.88
N GLY A 24 -0.61 4.81 14.29
CA GLY A 24 -0.25 4.25 15.60
C GLY A 24 -0.58 2.76 15.73
N GLY A 25 -0.67 2.05 14.60
CA GLY A 25 -1.07 0.64 14.55
C GLY A 25 -2.57 0.41 14.33
N GLN A 26 -3.41 1.45 14.35
CA GLN A 26 -4.85 1.31 14.17
C GLN A 26 -5.31 1.82 12.80
N LEU A 27 -5.49 0.90 11.85
CA LEU A 27 -6.02 1.25 10.54
C LEU A 27 -7.44 1.84 10.64
N PRO A 28 -7.72 2.97 9.95
CA PRO A 28 -9.08 3.46 9.76
C PRO A 28 -9.97 2.37 9.13
N PRO A 29 -11.23 2.19 9.56
CA PRO A 29 -12.09 1.11 9.08
C PRO A 29 -12.20 1.02 7.56
N HIS A 30 -12.37 2.16 6.88
CA HIS A 30 -12.42 2.25 5.43
C HIS A 30 -11.12 1.77 4.75
N LEU A 31 -9.96 2.07 5.34
CA LEU A 31 -8.68 1.59 4.81
C LEU A 31 -8.48 0.11 5.08
N ALA A 32 -8.90 -0.40 6.25
CA ALA A 32 -8.85 -1.81 6.57
C ALA A 32 -9.71 -2.65 5.60
N GLU A 33 -10.93 -2.18 5.29
CA GLU A 33 -11.81 -2.79 4.30
C GLU A 33 -11.16 -2.82 2.91
N LEU A 34 -10.62 -1.69 2.44
CA LEU A 34 -9.94 -1.61 1.16
C LEU A 34 -8.74 -2.57 1.07
N LEU A 35 -7.90 -2.62 2.12
CA LEU A 35 -6.74 -3.50 2.15
C LEU A 35 -7.10 -4.98 2.25
N SER A 36 -8.24 -5.32 2.87
CA SER A 36 -8.72 -6.71 2.94
C SER A 36 -9.08 -7.29 1.57
N GLY A 37 -9.49 -6.43 0.63
CA GLY A 37 -9.82 -6.81 -0.75
C GLY A 37 -8.67 -6.59 -1.75
N THR A 38 -7.53 -6.06 -1.30
CA THR A 38 -6.39 -5.76 -2.18
C THR A 38 -5.39 -6.91 -2.15
N GLU A 39 -5.01 -7.42 -3.33
CA GLU A 39 -3.94 -8.40 -3.44
C GLU A 39 -2.59 -7.80 -3.01
N VAL A 40 -1.93 -8.47 -2.07
CA VAL A 40 -0.60 -8.09 -1.57
C VAL A 40 0.44 -9.03 -2.16
N VAL A 41 1.43 -8.47 -2.85
CA VAL A 41 2.51 -9.24 -3.46
C VAL A 41 3.80 -9.15 -2.65
N PRO A 42 4.67 -10.18 -2.69
CA PRO A 42 5.98 -10.10 -2.07
C PRO A 42 6.78 -8.93 -2.63
N SER A 43 7.42 -8.16 -1.75
CA SER A 43 8.15 -6.95 -2.16
C SER A 43 9.30 -7.25 -3.13
N ARG A 44 9.84 -8.48 -3.09
CA ARG A 44 10.92 -8.97 -3.97
C ARG A 44 10.48 -9.25 -5.40
N ASP A 45 9.19 -9.49 -5.60
CA ASP A 45 8.62 -9.82 -6.91
C ASP A 45 8.27 -8.56 -7.71
N VAL A 46 8.28 -7.39 -7.05
CA VAL A 46 8.12 -6.09 -7.68
C VAL A 46 9.50 -5.50 -7.95
N SER A 47 9.84 -5.36 -9.24
CA SER A 47 11.10 -4.72 -9.64
C SER A 47 11.15 -3.28 -9.12
N ALA A 48 12.20 -2.96 -8.36
CA ALA A 48 12.50 -1.57 -8.01
C ALA A 48 12.79 -0.82 -9.32
N LYS A 49 11.89 0.08 -9.69
CA LYS A 49 12.00 0.90 -10.90
C LYS A 49 12.77 2.18 -10.62
#